data_AF-A0AAU5MPS0-F1
#
_entry.id   AF-A0AAU5MPS0-F1
#
_cell.length_a   1.000
_cell.length_b   1.000
_cell.length_c   1.000
_cell.angle_alpha   90.00
_cell.angle_beta   90.00
_cell.angle_gamma   90.00
#
_symmetry.space_group_name_H-M   'P 1'
#
loop_
_entity.id
_entity.type
_entity.pdbx_description
1 polymer ?
#
loop_
_entity_poly.entity_id
_entity_poly.type
_entity_poly.pdbx_seq_one_letter_code
_entity_poly.pdbx_strand_id
1 'polypeptide(L)'
;MSTQHRAAVLGSPIAHSLSPVLHRAAYAELGLDDWSYDRFEVDEQALPGFFEGLDGSWAGLSLTMPLKRAVIPLLDAISDTAASVEAVNTVVFGADGRRTGDNTDIPGMVAALRERGVEKVESAAILGAGATASSALAALSGICAGPVTAYVRSAARADEMRGWGERLGVDVRIADWAEADLALTAPLVIATTPAGAADALAGSVPERTGTLFDVLYEPWPTRLASAWAERGGAVVGGLDLLVHQAVLQVEQMTGRSPAPLAAMRKAGEEALAAR
;
A
#
# COMPACT_ATOMS: atom_id res chain seq x y z
N MET A 1 27.40 -17.61 5.27
CA MET A 1 27.02 -17.13 6.62
C MET A 1 25.67 -17.75 6.95
N SER A 2 25.41 -18.13 8.21
CA SER A 2 24.09 -18.66 8.60
C SER A 2 23.13 -17.50 8.85
N THR A 3 21.96 -17.52 8.22
CA THR A 3 20.87 -16.56 8.47
C THR A 3 20.49 -16.58 9.95
N GLN A 4 20.49 -15.41 10.59
CA GLN A 4 20.11 -15.23 12.00
C GLN A 4 18.78 -14.48 12.14
N HIS A 5 18.44 -13.63 11.16
CA HIS A 5 17.22 -12.84 11.15
C HIS A 5 16.41 -13.07 9.89
N ARG A 6 15.10 -13.27 10.06
CA ARG A 6 14.16 -13.58 8.98
C ARG A 6 13.03 -12.57 8.96
N ALA A 7 12.76 -12.04 7.78
CA ALA A 7 11.53 -11.35 7.49
C ALA A 7 10.90 -11.93 6.23
N ALA A 8 9.63 -11.67 6.01
CA ALA A 8 8.98 -12.09 4.77
C ALA A 8 7.76 -11.26 4.43
N VAL A 9 7.33 -11.34 3.18
CA VAL A 9 6.00 -10.91 2.77
C VAL A 9 5.05 -12.11 2.67
N LEU A 10 3.85 -11.98 3.23
CA LEU A 10 2.79 -12.97 3.15
C LEU A 10 1.60 -12.42 2.37
N GLY A 11 0.95 -13.27 1.58
CA GLY A 11 -0.31 -12.96 0.91
C GLY A 11 -0.70 -14.01 -0.11
N SER A 12 -1.80 -13.77 -0.80
CA SER A 12 -2.28 -14.65 -1.87
C SER A 12 -3.07 -13.87 -2.95
N PRO A 13 -2.61 -13.84 -4.22
CA PRO A 13 -1.35 -14.38 -4.74
C PRO A 13 -0.12 -13.55 -4.30
N ILE A 14 1.06 -14.18 -4.16
CA ILE A 14 2.29 -13.48 -3.74
C ILE A 14 3.47 -13.51 -4.73
N ALA A 15 3.42 -14.35 -5.75
CA ALA A 15 4.56 -14.61 -6.65
C ALA A 15 5.17 -13.33 -7.25
N HIS A 16 4.32 -12.35 -7.56
CA HIS A 16 4.65 -11.07 -8.18
C HIS A 16 5.26 -10.04 -7.23
N SER A 17 5.30 -10.30 -5.92
CA SER A 17 5.78 -9.30 -4.96
C SER A 17 7.24 -8.90 -5.19
N LEU A 18 7.47 -7.59 -5.30
CA LEU A 18 8.80 -6.99 -5.34
C LEU A 18 9.38 -6.71 -3.94
N SER A 19 8.64 -6.91 -2.85
CA SER A 19 9.15 -6.69 -1.48
C SER A 19 10.46 -7.44 -1.20
N PRO A 20 10.66 -8.71 -1.62
CA PRO A 20 11.96 -9.37 -1.44
C PRO A 20 13.11 -8.68 -2.17
N VAL A 21 12.86 -8.07 -3.35
CA VAL A 21 13.89 -7.30 -4.07
C VAL A 21 14.27 -6.07 -3.27
N LEU A 22 13.26 -5.29 -2.83
CA LEU A 22 13.49 -4.05 -2.09
C LEU A 22 14.19 -4.29 -0.76
N HIS A 23 13.72 -5.24 0.04
CA HIS A 23 14.30 -5.53 1.35
C HIS A 23 15.72 -6.10 1.24
N ARG A 24 16.00 -6.99 0.28
CA ARG A 24 17.36 -7.52 0.08
C ARG A 24 18.33 -6.45 -0.42
N ALA A 25 17.87 -5.52 -1.27
CA ALA A 25 18.67 -4.36 -1.65
C ALA A 25 18.99 -3.47 -0.43
N ALA A 26 18.01 -3.27 0.46
CA ALA A 26 18.22 -2.54 1.70
C ALA A 26 19.23 -3.25 2.62
N TYR A 27 19.10 -4.56 2.78
CA TYR A 27 19.98 -5.35 3.65
C TYR A 27 21.42 -5.37 3.14
N ALA A 28 21.63 -5.48 1.83
CA ALA A 28 22.95 -5.40 1.22
C ALA A 28 23.63 -4.04 1.48
N GLU A 29 22.89 -2.94 1.28
CA GLU A 29 23.41 -1.58 1.49
C GLU A 29 23.68 -1.29 2.99
N LEU A 30 22.90 -1.90 3.89
CA LEU A 30 23.06 -1.77 5.34
C LEU A 30 24.10 -2.75 5.94
N GLY A 31 24.72 -3.63 5.13
CA GLY A 31 25.67 -4.65 5.59
C GLY A 31 25.06 -5.73 6.48
N LEU A 32 23.78 -6.07 6.26
CA LEU A 32 23.00 -7.04 7.02
C LEU A 32 23.07 -8.44 6.37
N ASP A 33 24.28 -9.01 6.28
CA ASP A 33 24.56 -10.28 5.59
C ASP A 33 23.96 -11.53 6.27
N ASP A 34 23.49 -11.38 7.51
CA ASP A 34 22.82 -12.41 8.31
C ASP A 34 21.28 -12.31 8.25
N TRP A 35 20.74 -11.41 7.44
CA TRP A 35 19.30 -11.25 7.22
C TRP A 35 18.80 -11.97 5.97
N SER A 36 17.55 -12.42 6.02
CA SER A 36 16.82 -12.92 4.86
C SER A 36 15.47 -12.23 4.75
N TYR A 37 15.03 -12.00 3.52
CA TYR A 37 13.66 -11.60 3.23
C TYR A 37 13.08 -12.49 2.15
N ASP A 38 12.03 -13.23 2.48
CA ASP A 38 11.38 -14.18 1.57
C ASP A 38 9.91 -13.81 1.29
N ARG A 39 9.24 -14.63 0.49
CA ARG A 39 7.81 -14.52 0.24
C ARG A 39 7.15 -15.88 0.45
N PHE A 40 5.96 -15.88 1.04
CA PHE A 40 5.17 -17.09 1.25
C PHE A 40 3.73 -16.87 0.80
N GLU A 41 3.24 -17.84 0.03
CA GLU A 41 1.85 -17.89 -0.42
C GLU A 41 1.00 -18.36 0.76
N VAL A 42 0.23 -17.44 1.34
CA VAL A 42 -0.55 -17.64 2.57
C VAL A 42 -1.87 -16.89 2.43
N ASP A 43 -2.98 -17.60 2.62
CA ASP A 43 -4.32 -17.03 2.70
C ASP A 43 -4.77 -16.85 4.17
N GLU A 44 -5.98 -16.34 4.37
CA GLU A 44 -6.51 -16.08 5.72
C GLU A 44 -6.64 -17.36 6.56
N GLN A 45 -6.88 -18.52 5.92
CA GLN A 45 -7.06 -19.79 6.62
C GLN A 45 -5.73 -20.38 7.08
N ALA A 46 -4.68 -20.24 6.28
CA ALA A 46 -3.35 -20.71 6.59
C ALA A 46 -2.58 -19.77 7.54
N LEU A 47 -3.01 -18.51 7.67
CA LEU A 47 -2.30 -17.48 8.45
C LEU A 47 -2.04 -17.88 9.92
N PRO A 48 -3.00 -18.40 10.70
CA PRO A 48 -2.74 -18.82 12.08
C PRO A 48 -1.66 -19.91 12.17
N GLY A 49 -1.72 -20.91 11.29
CA GLY A 49 -0.74 -21.99 11.25
C GLY A 49 0.68 -21.50 10.86
N PHE A 50 0.78 -20.47 10.01
CA PHE A 50 2.06 -19.82 9.74
C PHE A 50 2.64 -19.17 11.00
N PHE A 51 1.81 -18.48 11.79
CA PHE A 51 2.21 -17.84 13.05
C PHE A 51 2.64 -18.84 14.13
N GLU A 52 2.07 -20.03 14.16
CA GLU A 52 2.47 -21.12 15.07
C GLU A 52 3.86 -21.67 14.75
N GLY A 53 4.29 -21.61 13.48
CA GLY A 53 5.60 -22.05 13.02
C GLY A 53 6.73 -21.03 13.19
N LEU A 54 6.45 -19.84 13.72
CA LEU A 54 7.46 -18.81 13.92
C LEU A 54 8.32 -19.12 15.15
N ASP A 55 9.64 -19.01 14.97
CA ASP A 55 10.63 -19.10 16.03
C ASP A 55 11.28 -17.72 16.31
N GLY A 56 12.25 -17.69 17.22
CA GLY A 56 12.96 -16.47 17.60
C GLY A 56 13.86 -15.85 16.51
N SER A 57 13.99 -16.48 15.33
CA SER A 57 14.74 -15.89 14.22
C SER A 57 13.91 -14.88 13.42
N TRP A 58 12.59 -14.84 13.58
CA TRP A 58 11.73 -13.93 12.84
C TRP A 58 11.74 -12.53 13.44
N ALA A 59 12.03 -11.53 12.60
CA ALA A 59 12.06 -10.12 12.96
C ALA A 59 10.77 -9.38 12.53
N GLY A 60 10.12 -9.82 11.44
CA GLY A 60 8.84 -9.24 11.03
C GLY A 60 8.22 -9.86 9.79
N LEU A 61 6.98 -9.45 9.51
CA LEU A 61 6.21 -9.85 8.35
C LEU A 61 5.61 -8.62 7.68
N SER A 62 5.77 -8.47 6.38
CA SER A 62 4.92 -7.60 5.58
C SER A 62 3.69 -8.39 5.13
N LEU A 63 2.54 -7.76 5.07
CA LEU A 63 1.27 -8.40 4.73
C LEU A 63 0.60 -7.67 3.58
N THR A 64 0.23 -8.45 2.57
CA THR A 64 -0.61 -7.97 1.46
C THR A 64 -1.97 -8.67 1.49
N MET A 65 -2.80 -8.42 0.49
CA MET A 65 -4.09 -9.11 0.32
C MET A 65 -3.90 -10.64 0.43
N PRO A 66 -4.79 -11.37 1.11
CA PRO A 66 -5.97 -10.89 1.86
C PRO A 66 -5.70 -10.54 3.34
N LEU A 67 -4.45 -10.58 3.80
CA LEU A 67 -4.10 -10.78 5.22
C LEU A 67 -4.18 -9.53 6.11
N LYS A 68 -4.32 -8.32 5.54
CA LYS A 68 -4.17 -7.06 6.29
C LYS A 68 -5.16 -6.89 7.44
N ARG A 69 -6.35 -7.47 7.33
CA ARG A 69 -7.35 -7.52 8.42
C ARG A 69 -7.25 -8.80 9.23
N ALA A 70 -7.05 -9.93 8.54
CA ALA A 70 -7.01 -11.27 9.13
C ALA A 70 -5.90 -11.45 10.18
N VAL A 71 -4.82 -10.67 10.11
CA VAL A 71 -3.74 -10.76 11.10
C VAL A 71 -4.09 -10.14 12.45
N ILE A 72 -4.99 -9.16 12.51
CA ILE A 72 -5.22 -8.33 13.71
C ILE A 72 -5.50 -9.19 14.96
N PRO A 73 -6.34 -10.25 14.91
CA PRO A 73 -6.59 -11.11 16.07
C PRO A 73 -5.37 -11.92 16.56
N LEU A 74 -4.28 -11.98 15.78
CA LEU A 74 -3.05 -12.72 16.09
C LEU A 74 -1.97 -11.84 16.74
N LEU A 75 -2.25 -10.54 16.92
CA LEU A 75 -1.30 -9.54 17.40
C LEU A 75 -1.60 -9.12 18.83
N ASP A 76 -0.56 -8.77 19.58
CA ASP A 76 -0.68 -8.28 20.96
C ASP A 76 -1.09 -6.80 21.01
N ALA A 77 -0.72 -6.04 19.99
CA ALA A 77 -1.10 -4.64 19.84
C ALA A 77 -0.99 -4.21 18.37
N ILE A 78 -1.72 -3.15 18.01
CA ILE A 78 -1.57 -2.45 16.74
C ILE A 78 -1.34 -0.96 17.02
N SER A 79 -0.62 -0.28 16.12
CA SER A 79 -0.40 1.17 16.19
C SER A 79 -1.70 1.95 16.00
N ASP A 80 -1.71 3.22 16.43
CA ASP A 80 -2.83 4.14 16.16
C ASP A 80 -3.08 4.30 14.64
N THR A 81 -2.01 4.30 13.85
CA THR A 81 -2.06 4.36 12.39
C THR A 81 -2.79 3.15 11.81
N ALA A 82 -2.45 1.93 12.22
CA ALA A 82 -3.14 0.72 11.79
C ALA A 82 -4.58 0.64 12.31
N ALA A 83 -4.80 1.05 13.57
CA ALA A 83 -6.11 1.07 14.19
C ALA A 83 -7.08 2.00 13.44
N SER A 84 -6.61 3.15 12.94
CA SER A 84 -7.45 4.15 12.26
C SER A 84 -8.27 3.62 11.08
N VAL A 85 -7.82 2.53 10.45
CA VAL A 85 -8.46 1.89 9.27
C VAL A 85 -8.57 0.37 9.39
N GLU A 86 -8.29 -0.16 10.59
CA GLU A 86 -8.24 -1.59 10.91
C GLU A 86 -7.53 -2.41 9.83
N ALA A 87 -6.33 -1.98 9.45
CA ALA A 87 -5.52 -2.68 8.49
C ALA A 87 -4.06 -2.64 8.92
N VAL A 88 -3.41 -3.81 8.93
CA VAL A 88 -2.01 -3.99 9.28
C VAL A 88 -1.28 -4.55 8.05
N ASN A 89 -0.31 -3.81 7.52
CA ASN A 89 0.55 -4.31 6.44
C ASN A 89 1.95 -4.72 6.96
N THR A 90 2.24 -4.50 8.25
CA THR A 90 3.57 -4.68 8.85
C THR A 90 3.42 -5.27 10.24
N VAL A 91 4.11 -6.36 10.52
CA VAL A 91 4.21 -6.99 11.84
C VAL A 91 5.66 -7.00 12.25
N VAL A 92 5.95 -6.56 13.47
CA VAL A 92 7.28 -6.59 14.08
C VAL A 92 7.26 -7.56 15.26
N PHE A 93 8.28 -8.38 15.36
CA PHE A 93 8.51 -9.28 16.49
C PHE A 93 9.53 -8.66 17.43
N GLY A 94 9.06 -8.23 18.61
CA GLY A 94 9.90 -7.65 19.64
C GLY A 94 10.82 -8.69 20.29
N ALA A 95 11.95 -8.22 20.83
CA ALA A 95 12.86 -9.07 21.61
C ALA A 95 12.21 -9.63 22.89
N ASP A 96 11.11 -9.04 23.34
CA ASP A 96 10.25 -9.50 24.43
C ASP A 96 9.20 -10.54 24.00
N GLY A 97 9.19 -10.92 22.72
CA GLY A 97 8.26 -11.87 22.12
C GLY A 97 6.92 -11.26 21.69
N ARG A 98 6.71 -9.95 21.89
CA ARG A 98 5.47 -9.29 21.48
C ARG A 98 5.37 -9.12 19.97
N ARG A 99 4.15 -9.24 19.46
CA ARG A 99 3.78 -9.10 18.05
C ARG A 99 3.02 -7.79 17.89
N THR A 100 3.66 -6.79 17.29
CA THR A 100 3.04 -5.47 17.08
C THR A 100 2.74 -5.24 15.61
N GLY A 101 1.53 -4.77 15.30
CA GLY A 101 1.09 -4.44 13.96
C GLY A 101 1.16 -2.94 13.65
N ASP A 102 1.53 -2.60 12.42
CA ASP A 102 1.50 -1.24 11.89
C ASP A 102 1.01 -1.21 10.43
N ASN A 103 0.71 -0.01 9.94
CA ASN A 103 0.29 0.27 8.57
C ASN A 103 1.20 1.32 7.94
N THR A 104 2.24 0.86 7.25
CA THR A 104 3.20 1.71 6.55
C THR A 104 2.70 2.21 5.19
N ASP A 105 1.55 1.72 4.70
CA ASP A 105 0.97 2.21 3.44
C ASP A 105 0.48 3.66 3.59
N ILE A 106 -0.08 4.03 4.73
CA ILE A 106 -0.60 5.40 4.96
C ILE A 106 0.52 6.45 4.85
N PRO A 107 1.57 6.42 5.69
CA PRO A 107 2.69 7.34 5.56
C PRO A 107 3.43 7.16 4.22
N GLY A 108 3.50 5.93 3.67
CA GLY A 108 4.12 5.68 2.37
C GLY A 108 3.38 6.37 1.21
N MET A 109 2.05 6.39 1.25
CA MET A 109 1.23 7.06 0.23
C MET A 109 1.38 8.58 0.31
N VAL A 110 1.43 9.14 1.52
CA VAL A 110 1.71 10.58 1.73
C VAL A 110 3.09 10.95 1.20
N ALA A 111 4.11 10.12 1.45
CA ALA A 111 5.47 10.36 0.95
C ALA A 111 5.54 10.29 -0.58
N ALA A 112 4.90 9.30 -1.20
CA ALA A 112 4.83 9.15 -2.66
C ALA A 112 4.13 10.36 -3.33
N LEU A 113 3.03 10.84 -2.74
CA LEU A 113 2.31 12.03 -3.23
C LEU A 113 3.16 13.30 -3.09
N ARG A 114 3.84 13.47 -1.96
CA ARG A 114 4.72 14.63 -1.71
C ARG A 114 5.89 14.69 -2.68
N GLU A 115 6.49 13.55 -3.04
CA GLU A 115 7.55 13.49 -4.06
C GLU A 115 7.09 13.99 -5.44
N ARG A 116 5.78 13.95 -5.72
CA ARG A 116 5.16 14.50 -6.93
C ARG A 116 4.57 15.90 -6.73
N GLY A 117 4.89 16.56 -5.62
CA GLY A 117 4.44 17.92 -5.31
C GLY A 117 2.99 18.01 -4.80
N VAL A 118 2.35 16.87 -4.49
CA VAL A 118 0.99 16.85 -3.95
C VAL A 118 1.04 16.90 -2.43
N GLU A 119 1.08 18.11 -1.87
CA GLU A 119 1.05 18.34 -0.42
C GLU A 119 -0.35 18.60 0.12
N LYS A 120 -1.20 19.28 -0.66
CA LYS A 120 -2.60 19.55 -0.36
C LYS A 120 -3.44 19.49 -1.62
N VAL A 121 -4.69 19.06 -1.48
CA VAL A 121 -5.68 19.02 -2.57
C VAL A 121 -7.06 19.50 -2.09
N GLU A 122 -7.82 20.10 -2.99
CA GLU A 122 -9.15 20.65 -2.68
C GLU A 122 -10.24 19.57 -2.61
N SER A 123 -10.07 18.49 -3.36
CA SER A 123 -10.92 17.29 -3.33
C SER A 123 -10.17 16.11 -3.93
N ALA A 124 -10.64 14.90 -3.65
CA ALA A 124 -10.07 13.69 -4.20
C ALA A 124 -11.16 12.66 -4.55
N ALA A 125 -10.82 11.74 -5.45
CA ALA A 125 -11.62 10.57 -5.74
C ALA A 125 -10.84 9.29 -5.42
N ILE A 126 -11.52 8.28 -4.87
CA ILE A 126 -10.96 6.94 -4.69
C ILE A 126 -11.75 5.98 -5.58
N LEU A 127 -11.05 5.25 -6.45
CA LEU A 127 -11.61 4.14 -7.19
C LEU A 127 -11.36 2.86 -6.40
N GLY A 128 -12.41 2.28 -5.81
CA GLY A 128 -12.34 1.09 -4.97
C GLY A 128 -12.62 1.35 -3.49
N ALA A 129 -12.73 0.25 -2.71
CA ALA A 129 -13.08 0.28 -1.29
C ALA A 129 -12.51 -0.94 -0.52
N GLY A 130 -11.31 -1.38 -0.90
CA GLY A 130 -10.57 -2.42 -0.16
C GLY A 130 -9.72 -1.84 0.98
N ALA A 131 -8.88 -2.68 1.61
CA ALA A 131 -7.98 -2.22 2.68
C ALA A 131 -7.00 -1.13 2.20
N THR A 132 -6.54 -1.18 0.96
CA THR A 132 -5.73 -0.09 0.39
C THR A 132 -6.54 1.20 0.19
N ALA A 133 -7.84 1.11 -0.08
CA ALA A 133 -8.72 2.28 -0.20
C ALA A 133 -8.96 2.95 1.16
N SER A 134 -9.09 2.18 2.24
CA SER A 134 -9.17 2.74 3.59
C SER A 134 -7.83 3.39 3.99
N SER A 135 -6.68 2.77 3.69
CA SER A 135 -5.37 3.43 3.84
C SER A 135 -5.26 4.71 3.01
N ALA A 136 -5.80 4.74 1.78
CA ALA A 136 -5.81 5.94 0.95
C ALA A 136 -6.67 7.05 1.56
N LEU A 137 -7.82 6.71 2.12
CA LEU A 137 -8.66 7.67 2.83
C LEU A 137 -7.96 8.24 4.08
N ALA A 138 -7.24 7.41 4.83
CA ALA A 138 -6.44 7.86 5.96
C ALA A 138 -5.23 8.71 5.55
N ALA A 139 -4.61 8.45 4.40
CA ALA A 139 -3.60 9.35 3.84
C ALA A 139 -4.24 10.70 3.45
N LEU A 140 -5.44 10.66 2.84
CA LEU A 140 -6.19 11.85 2.43
C LEU A 140 -6.67 12.71 3.60
N SER A 141 -6.92 12.16 4.80
CA SER A 141 -7.32 12.97 5.96
C SER A 141 -6.27 14.03 6.34
N GLY A 142 -5.00 13.81 6.01
CA GLY A 142 -3.90 14.76 6.24
C GLY A 142 -3.63 15.74 5.10
N ILE A 143 -4.15 15.50 3.89
CA ILE A 143 -3.79 16.28 2.68
C ILE A 143 -5.01 16.84 1.91
N CYS A 144 -6.20 16.28 2.07
CA CYS A 144 -7.40 16.72 1.37
C CYS A 144 -8.20 17.68 2.25
N ALA A 145 -8.42 18.91 1.77
CA ALA A 145 -9.14 19.94 2.50
C ALA A 145 -10.67 19.89 2.31
N GLY A 146 -11.14 19.21 1.26
CA GLY A 146 -12.55 19.07 0.92
C GLY A 146 -12.99 17.61 0.80
N PRO A 147 -14.07 17.34 0.04
CA PRO A 147 -14.69 16.02 0.01
C PRO A 147 -13.80 14.98 -0.69
N VAL A 148 -13.90 13.75 -0.20
CA VAL A 148 -13.37 12.55 -0.86
C VAL A 148 -14.54 11.74 -1.40
N THR A 149 -14.58 11.50 -2.72
CA THR A 149 -15.63 10.67 -3.33
C THR A 149 -15.11 9.26 -3.59
N ALA A 150 -15.68 8.25 -2.93
CA ALA A 150 -15.35 6.85 -3.15
C ALA A 150 -16.35 6.21 -4.13
N TYR A 151 -15.82 5.65 -5.22
CA TYR A 151 -16.60 4.96 -6.25
C TYR A 151 -16.55 3.46 -5.99
N VAL A 152 -17.70 2.86 -5.72
CA VAL A 152 -17.81 1.48 -5.21
C VAL A 152 -18.93 0.72 -5.90
N ARG A 153 -18.82 -0.61 -5.89
CA ARG A 153 -19.83 -1.53 -6.47
C ARG A 153 -20.81 -2.11 -5.43
N SER A 154 -20.45 -2.04 -4.15
CA SER A 154 -21.13 -2.78 -3.08
C SER A 154 -21.63 -1.82 -2.01
N ALA A 155 -22.90 -1.95 -1.63
CA ALA A 155 -23.50 -1.18 -0.54
C ALA A 155 -22.75 -1.41 0.79
N ALA A 156 -22.37 -2.65 1.10
CA ALA A 156 -21.58 -2.94 2.29
C ALA A 156 -20.22 -2.21 2.28
N ARG A 157 -19.55 -2.15 1.12
CA ARG A 157 -18.30 -1.39 0.97
C ARG A 157 -18.50 0.12 1.04
N ALA A 158 -19.64 0.62 0.56
CA ALA A 158 -20.02 2.01 0.74
C ALA A 158 -20.16 2.36 2.22
N ASP A 159 -20.84 1.52 2.99
CA ASP A 159 -21.03 1.72 4.43
C ASP A 159 -19.69 1.66 5.18
N GLU A 160 -18.80 0.72 4.83
CA GLU A 160 -17.43 0.70 5.36
C GLU A 160 -16.69 2.03 5.09
N MET A 161 -16.72 2.53 3.86
CA MET A 161 -16.05 3.79 3.50
C MET A 161 -16.62 5.00 4.24
N ARG A 162 -17.93 5.05 4.48
CA ARG A 162 -18.55 6.10 5.32
C ARG A 162 -18.07 5.99 6.76
N GLY A 163 -18.05 4.79 7.33
CA GLY A 163 -17.55 4.56 8.69
C GLY A 163 -16.09 4.98 8.85
N TRP A 164 -15.23 4.71 7.87
CA TRP A 164 -13.86 5.24 7.86
C TRP A 164 -13.83 6.77 7.78
N GLY A 165 -14.69 7.37 6.94
CA GLY A 165 -14.81 8.83 6.85
C GLY A 165 -15.17 9.47 8.18
N GLU A 166 -16.19 8.95 8.87
CA GLU A 166 -16.60 9.41 10.20
C GLU A 166 -15.46 9.29 11.22
N ARG A 167 -14.78 8.13 11.25
CA ARG A 167 -13.67 7.87 12.16
C ARG A 167 -12.48 8.80 11.92
N LEU A 168 -12.20 9.14 10.67
CA LEU A 168 -11.07 9.98 10.26
C LEU A 168 -11.43 11.47 10.20
N GLY A 169 -12.70 11.85 10.37
CA GLY A 169 -13.17 13.23 10.22
C GLY A 169 -13.13 13.74 8.78
N VAL A 170 -13.32 12.88 7.78
CA VAL A 170 -13.30 13.20 6.35
C VAL A 170 -14.73 13.20 5.79
N ASP A 171 -15.12 14.23 5.01
CA ASP A 171 -16.37 14.23 4.23
C ASP A 171 -16.26 13.20 3.09
N VAL A 172 -16.70 11.98 3.35
CA VAL A 172 -16.73 10.89 2.38
C VAL A 172 -18.09 10.85 1.68
N ARG A 173 -18.06 11.04 0.37
CA ARG A 173 -19.20 10.85 -0.53
C ARG A 173 -19.08 9.52 -1.22
N ILE A 174 -20.21 8.83 -1.38
CA ILE A 174 -20.26 7.56 -2.11
C ILE A 174 -20.93 7.80 -3.45
N ALA A 175 -20.31 7.30 -4.51
CA ALA A 175 -20.86 7.23 -5.85
C ALA A 175 -20.86 5.79 -6.38
N ASP A 176 -21.77 5.49 -7.30
CA ASP A 176 -21.83 4.17 -7.93
C ASP A 176 -20.64 4.01 -8.89
N TRP A 177 -20.09 2.80 -8.98
CA TRP A 177 -19.03 2.48 -9.94
C TRP A 177 -19.43 2.75 -11.40
N ALA A 178 -20.73 2.68 -11.73
CA ALA A 178 -21.24 3.04 -13.05
C ALA A 178 -20.96 4.49 -13.44
N GLU A 179 -20.68 5.37 -12.47
CA GLU A 179 -20.35 6.80 -12.65
C GLU A 179 -18.86 7.07 -12.41
N ALA A 180 -18.01 6.05 -12.37
CA ALA A 180 -16.58 6.18 -12.05
C ALA A 180 -15.78 7.04 -13.05
N ASP A 181 -16.32 7.34 -14.22
CA ASP A 181 -15.75 8.32 -15.15
C ASP A 181 -15.78 9.76 -14.58
N LEU A 182 -16.77 10.08 -13.72
CA LEU A 182 -16.82 11.36 -13.01
C LEU A 182 -15.67 11.52 -12.01
N ALA A 183 -15.08 10.41 -11.54
CA ALA A 183 -13.91 10.45 -10.66
C ALA A 183 -12.73 11.15 -11.33
N LEU A 184 -12.61 11.02 -12.65
CA LEU A 184 -11.42 11.39 -13.42
C LEU A 184 -11.22 12.90 -13.52
N THR A 185 -12.25 13.69 -13.18
CA THR A 185 -12.18 15.15 -13.13
C THR A 185 -11.67 15.70 -11.79
N ALA A 186 -11.47 14.84 -10.78
CA ALA A 186 -10.97 15.28 -9.49
C ALA A 186 -9.49 15.75 -9.57
N PRO A 187 -9.08 16.72 -8.74
CA PRO A 187 -7.68 17.15 -8.66
C PRO A 187 -6.69 16.01 -8.34
N LEU A 188 -7.15 15.03 -7.55
CA LEU A 188 -6.41 13.81 -7.23
C LEU A 188 -7.35 12.60 -7.34
N VAL A 189 -6.92 11.59 -8.09
CA VAL A 189 -7.62 10.31 -8.21
C VAL A 189 -6.70 9.21 -7.71
N ILE A 190 -7.15 8.43 -6.72
CA ILE A 190 -6.41 7.28 -6.20
C ILE A 190 -7.11 6.00 -6.67
N ALA A 191 -6.50 5.27 -7.60
CA ALA A 191 -6.97 3.99 -8.07
C ALA A 191 -6.42 2.86 -7.20
N THR A 192 -7.32 2.16 -6.50
CA THR A 192 -6.99 1.04 -5.59
C THR A 192 -7.56 -0.29 -6.06
N THR A 193 -8.04 -0.33 -7.29
CA THR A 193 -8.72 -1.50 -7.86
C THR A 193 -7.75 -2.56 -8.35
N PRO A 194 -8.17 -3.83 -8.40
CA PRO A 194 -7.37 -4.89 -9.03
C PRO A 194 -7.02 -4.57 -10.50
N ALA A 195 -5.97 -5.23 -11.00
CA ALA A 195 -5.55 -5.10 -12.39
C ALA A 195 -6.72 -5.35 -13.37
N GLY A 196 -6.83 -4.50 -14.38
CA GLY A 196 -7.88 -4.56 -15.41
C GLY A 196 -9.23 -3.95 -14.99
N ALA A 197 -9.49 -3.72 -13.70
CA ALA A 197 -10.81 -3.25 -13.25
C ALA A 197 -11.13 -1.81 -13.67
N ALA A 198 -10.11 -0.95 -13.78
CA ALA A 198 -10.25 0.45 -14.20
C ALA A 198 -9.95 0.68 -15.69
N ASP A 199 -9.67 -0.38 -16.46
CA ASP A 199 -9.25 -0.26 -17.88
C ASP A 199 -10.30 0.44 -18.75
N ALA A 200 -11.58 0.23 -18.48
CA ALA A 200 -12.68 0.86 -19.21
C ALA A 200 -12.72 2.38 -19.03
N LEU A 201 -12.14 2.91 -17.94
CA LEU A 201 -12.09 4.34 -17.66
C LEU A 201 -11.02 5.07 -18.48
N ALA A 202 -10.08 4.35 -19.10
CA ALA A 202 -9.00 4.95 -19.89
C ALA A 202 -9.54 5.79 -21.07
N GLY A 203 -10.68 5.40 -21.66
CA GLY A 203 -11.33 6.16 -22.73
C GLY A 203 -11.99 7.46 -22.27
N SER A 204 -12.18 7.63 -20.97
CA SER A 204 -12.87 8.78 -20.37
C SER A 204 -11.92 9.79 -19.71
N VAL A 205 -10.59 9.58 -19.79
CA VAL A 205 -9.62 10.51 -19.22
C VAL A 205 -9.79 11.89 -19.89
N PRO A 206 -10.07 12.96 -19.11
CA PRO A 206 -10.34 14.28 -19.65
C PRO A 206 -9.08 14.92 -20.26
N GLU A 207 -9.25 15.94 -21.10
CA GLU A 207 -8.12 16.68 -21.68
C GLU A 207 -7.29 17.42 -20.63
N ARG A 208 -7.95 17.92 -19.56
CA ARG A 208 -7.28 18.55 -18.42
C ARG A 208 -7.38 17.61 -17.23
N THR A 209 -6.26 16.99 -16.90
CA THR A 209 -6.17 16.00 -15.81
C THR A 209 -5.54 16.60 -14.56
N GLY A 210 -5.99 16.12 -13.40
CA GLY A 210 -5.25 16.25 -12.14
C GLY A 210 -4.13 15.21 -12.03
N THR A 211 -3.83 14.81 -10.80
CA THR A 211 -2.88 13.72 -10.50
C THR A 211 -3.61 12.39 -10.39
N LEU A 212 -3.08 11.35 -11.03
CA LEU A 212 -3.46 9.96 -10.77
C LEU A 212 -2.44 9.32 -9.84
N PHE A 213 -2.92 8.65 -8.80
CA PHE A 213 -2.17 7.66 -8.06
C PHE A 213 -2.77 6.29 -8.32
N ASP A 214 -2.11 5.48 -9.15
CA ASP A 214 -2.49 4.08 -9.35
C ASP A 214 -1.61 3.20 -8.47
N VAL A 215 -2.22 2.47 -7.51
CA VAL A 215 -1.46 1.65 -6.54
C VAL A 215 -0.90 0.37 -7.17
N LEU A 216 -1.25 0.06 -8.42
CA LEU A 216 -0.68 -1.06 -9.15
C LEU A 216 0.73 -0.71 -9.66
N TYR A 217 1.64 -1.67 -9.55
CA TYR A 217 2.97 -1.61 -10.17
C TYR A 217 3.21 -2.74 -11.16
N GLU A 218 2.29 -3.70 -11.27
CA GLU A 218 2.33 -4.77 -12.25
C GLU A 218 0.89 -5.22 -12.56
N PRO A 219 0.50 -5.30 -13.84
CA PRO A 219 1.22 -4.79 -15.02
C PRO A 219 1.40 -3.25 -14.97
N TRP A 220 2.49 -2.74 -15.56
CA TRP A 220 2.78 -1.30 -15.61
C TRP A 220 3.32 -0.85 -16.99
N PRO A 221 2.89 0.32 -17.51
CA PRO A 221 1.81 1.16 -17.01
C PRO A 221 0.43 0.47 -17.14
N THR A 222 -0.51 0.79 -16.25
CA THR A 222 -1.91 0.40 -16.43
C THR A 222 -2.51 1.15 -17.62
N ARG A 223 -3.66 0.69 -18.16
CA ARG A 223 -4.35 1.43 -19.24
C ARG A 223 -4.77 2.82 -18.79
N LEU A 224 -5.25 2.94 -17.55
CA LEU A 224 -5.62 4.22 -16.97
C LEU A 224 -4.42 5.15 -16.83
N ALA A 225 -3.29 4.65 -16.29
CA ALA A 225 -2.06 5.42 -16.16
C ALA A 225 -1.48 5.86 -17.52
N SER A 226 -1.55 4.98 -18.52
CA SER A 226 -1.11 5.30 -19.89
C SER A 226 -1.94 6.44 -20.49
N ALA A 227 -3.27 6.33 -20.43
CA ALA A 227 -4.16 7.39 -20.90
C ALA A 227 -3.95 8.71 -20.14
N TRP A 228 -3.67 8.65 -18.83
CA TRP A 228 -3.35 9.84 -18.03
C TRP A 228 -2.08 10.55 -18.50
N ALA A 229 -1.02 9.78 -18.72
CA ALA A 229 0.27 10.30 -19.17
C ALA A 229 0.19 10.87 -20.59
N GLU A 230 -0.58 10.25 -21.49
CA GLU A 230 -0.83 10.76 -22.85
C GLU A 230 -1.53 12.13 -22.86
N ARG A 231 -2.31 12.45 -21.81
CA ARG A 231 -2.93 13.77 -21.60
C ARG A 231 -2.02 14.76 -20.86
N GLY A 232 -0.78 14.38 -20.56
CA GLY A 232 0.19 15.19 -19.83
C GLY A 232 -0.07 15.29 -18.33
N GLY A 233 -0.92 14.42 -17.78
CA GLY A 233 -1.22 14.38 -16.35
C GLY A 233 -0.10 13.78 -15.52
N ALA A 234 -0.01 14.18 -14.25
CA ALA A 234 0.92 13.59 -13.29
C ALA A 234 0.46 12.18 -12.89
N VAL A 235 1.40 11.23 -12.86
CA VAL A 235 1.15 9.84 -12.45
C VAL A 235 2.10 9.47 -11.32
N VAL A 236 1.52 9.01 -10.21
CA VAL A 236 2.20 8.32 -9.11
C VAL A 236 1.89 6.84 -9.26
N GLY A 237 2.92 6.00 -9.31
CA GLY A 237 2.76 4.57 -9.56
C GLY A 237 2.79 3.73 -8.29
N GLY A 238 2.35 2.47 -8.40
CA GLY A 238 2.36 1.54 -7.27
C GLY A 238 3.77 1.25 -6.74
N LEU A 239 4.81 1.41 -7.58
CA LEU A 239 6.19 1.24 -7.14
C LEU A 239 6.60 2.36 -6.19
N ASP A 240 6.11 3.59 -6.39
CA ASP A 240 6.35 4.70 -5.47
C ASP A 240 5.78 4.38 -4.09
N LEU A 241 4.53 3.89 -4.03
CA LEU A 241 3.93 3.41 -2.77
C LEU A 241 4.77 2.28 -2.16
N LEU A 242 5.08 1.26 -2.97
CA LEU A 242 5.76 0.05 -2.51
C LEU A 242 7.14 0.37 -1.91
N VAL A 243 7.89 1.29 -2.50
CA VAL A 243 9.22 1.68 -2.00
C VAL A 243 9.09 2.41 -0.66
N HIS A 244 8.21 3.41 -0.55
CA HIS A 244 8.07 4.18 0.69
C HIS A 244 7.53 3.35 1.86
N GLN A 245 6.55 2.48 1.61
CA GLN A 245 6.06 1.58 2.66
C GLN A 245 7.12 0.54 3.08
N ALA A 246 7.99 0.11 2.16
CA ALA A 246 9.05 -0.87 2.43
C ALA A 246 10.20 -0.23 3.22
N VAL A 247 10.54 1.03 2.96
CA VAL A 247 11.53 1.79 3.75
C VAL A 247 11.14 1.74 5.22
N LEU A 248 9.90 2.09 5.55
CA LEU A 248 9.41 2.06 6.93
C LEU A 248 9.42 0.65 7.52
N GLN A 249 9.07 -0.37 6.73
CA GLN A 249 9.17 -1.77 7.16
C GLN A 249 10.60 -2.19 7.48
N VAL A 250 11.58 -1.83 6.63
CA VAL A 250 13.00 -2.11 6.89
C VAL A 250 13.43 -1.45 8.20
N GLU A 251 13.09 -0.17 8.40
CA GLU A 251 13.45 0.54 9.62
C GLU A 251 12.85 -0.11 10.87
N GLN A 252 11.56 -0.45 10.83
CA GLN A 252 10.86 -1.08 11.94
C GLN A 252 11.39 -2.49 12.26
N MET A 253 11.62 -3.31 11.24
CA MET A 253 12.08 -4.69 11.44
C MET A 253 13.54 -4.77 11.88
N THR A 254 14.41 -3.94 11.29
CA THR A 254 15.87 -4.03 11.50
C THR A 254 16.39 -3.09 12.60
N GLY A 255 15.60 -2.08 12.97
CA GLY A 255 16.05 -0.98 13.84
C GLY A 255 17.12 -0.08 13.20
N ARG A 256 17.34 -0.17 11.88
CA ARG A 256 18.29 0.67 11.14
C ARG A 256 17.55 1.79 10.42
N SER A 257 17.86 3.04 10.76
CA SER A 257 17.33 4.23 10.10
C SER A 257 18.45 5.25 9.85
N PRO A 258 18.46 5.97 8.70
CA PRO A 258 17.49 5.84 7.61
C PRO A 258 17.70 4.57 6.78
N ALA A 259 16.61 3.93 6.34
CA ALA A 259 16.71 2.87 5.33
C ALA A 259 17.07 3.47 3.95
N PRO A 260 17.81 2.74 3.10
CA PRO A 260 18.43 3.28 1.88
C PRO A 260 17.43 3.40 0.72
N LEU A 261 16.55 4.41 0.78
CA LEU A 261 15.48 4.69 -0.19
C LEU A 261 15.96 4.60 -1.66
N ALA A 262 17.09 5.24 -1.99
CA ALA A 262 17.59 5.29 -3.36
C ALA A 262 18.01 3.90 -3.89
N ALA A 263 18.66 3.08 -3.05
CA ALA A 263 19.06 1.72 -3.41
C ALA A 263 17.84 0.82 -3.60
N MET A 264 16.87 0.91 -2.69
CA MET A 264 15.60 0.16 -2.77
C MET A 264 14.85 0.53 -4.05
N ARG A 265 14.68 1.83 -4.33
CA ARG A 265 13.99 2.31 -5.53
C ARG A 265 14.65 1.80 -6.81
N LYS A 266 15.97 1.95 -6.92
CA LYS A 266 16.73 1.47 -8.07
C LYS A 266 16.53 -0.03 -8.31
N ALA A 267 16.62 -0.84 -7.25
CA ALA A 267 16.43 -2.29 -7.36
C ALA A 267 14.99 -2.65 -7.80
N GLY A 268 13.98 -1.92 -7.30
CA GLY A 268 12.59 -2.09 -7.71
C GLY A 268 12.36 -1.75 -9.19
N GLU A 269 12.93 -0.64 -9.67
CA GLU A 269 12.87 -0.22 -11.07
C GLU A 269 13.55 -1.23 -12.00
N GLU A 270 14.75 -1.69 -11.64
CA GLU A 270 15.48 -2.71 -12.41
C GLU A 270 14.71 -4.03 -12.47
N ALA A 271 14.12 -4.48 -11.36
CA ALA A 271 13.33 -5.70 -11.32
C ALA A 271 12.02 -5.60 -12.09
N LEU A 272 11.39 -4.42 -12.14
CA LEU A 272 10.18 -4.20 -12.92
C LEU A 272 10.50 -4.13 -14.42
N ALA A 273 11.62 -3.50 -14.81
CA ALA A 273 12.06 -3.43 -16.20
C ALA A 273 12.49 -4.80 -16.78
N ALA A 274 12.84 -5.76 -15.92
CA ALA A 274 13.27 -7.09 -16.32
C ALA A 274 12.11 -8.09 -16.56
N ARG A 275 10.85 -7.66 -16.40
CA ARG A 275 9.64 -8.49 -16.53
C ARG A 275 9.05 -8.47 -17.93
#